data_AF-A0A931VK19-F1
#
_entry.id   AF-A0A931VK19-F1
#
_cell.length_a   1.000
_cell.length_b   1.000
_cell.length_c   1.000
_cell.angle_alpha   90.00
_cell.angle_beta   90.00
_cell.angle_gamma   90.00
#
_symmetry.space_group_name_H-M   'P 1'
#
loop_
_entity.id
_entity.type
_entity.pdbx_description
1 polymer ?
#
loop_
_entity_poly.entity_id
_entity_poly.type
_entity_poly.pdbx_seq_one_letter_code
_entity_poly.pdbx_strand_id
1 'polypeptide(L)'
;MRTQLGFQLYKKAENSVIPAKAGIQKKNSGGDEVKDQLQLLDGDDELPKLITGHIDLLQVRNGAIHILDYKGEGAAKARPIEQLTLYALALSRLTGLRLFHFKCAWFDENDYFEFFPLHVVYKRGAGRKRIKTIEGVYNLNEKINKIENLRPMA
;
A
#
# COMPACT_ATOMS: atom_id res chain seq x y z
N MET A 1 14.41 22.53 -6.75
CA MET A 1 15.25 21.70 -7.66
C MET A 1 14.32 20.96 -8.63
N ARG A 2 14.53 20.99 -9.95
CA ARG A 2 13.71 20.19 -10.89
C ARG A 2 13.94 18.72 -10.51
N THR A 3 12.93 18.02 -9.98
CA THR A 3 13.07 16.59 -9.71
C THR A 3 13.43 15.91 -11.03
N GLN A 4 14.42 15.02 -11.00
CA GLN A 4 14.91 14.30 -12.19
C GLN A 4 13.79 13.48 -12.89
N LEU A 5 12.65 13.33 -12.21
CA LEU A 5 11.46 12.60 -12.60
C LEU A 5 10.34 13.49 -13.18
N GLY A 6 10.57 14.80 -13.32
CA GLY A 6 9.68 15.71 -14.06
C GLY A 6 8.33 16.01 -13.42
N PHE A 7 8.09 15.62 -12.18
CA PHE A 7 6.84 15.92 -11.45
C PHE A 7 7.04 17.05 -10.43
N GLN A 8 6.03 17.92 -10.33
CA GLN A 8 5.93 18.99 -9.33
C GLN A 8 5.11 18.51 -8.13
N LEU A 9 5.64 18.67 -6.93
CA LEU A 9 5.00 18.27 -5.67
C LEU A 9 4.38 19.48 -5.00
N TYR A 10 3.15 19.32 -4.49
CA TYR A 10 2.39 20.39 -3.86
C TYR A 10 1.92 19.97 -2.46
N LYS A 11 2.02 20.88 -1.50
CA LYS A 11 1.46 20.72 -0.15
C LYS A 11 0.20 21.55 -0.04
N LYS A 12 -0.82 21.00 0.63
CA LYS A 12 -2.01 21.76 1.00
C LYS A 12 -1.63 22.70 2.15
N ALA A 13 -1.89 23.99 2.00
CA ALA A 13 -1.62 24.96 3.06
C ALA A 13 -2.38 24.56 4.34
N GLU A 14 -1.66 24.36 5.45
CA GLU A 14 -2.27 24.14 6.76
C GLU A 14 -2.78 25.48 7.28
N ASN A 15 -4.01 25.85 6.88
CA ASN A 15 -4.94 26.63 7.69
C ASN A 15 -6.32 26.75 7.02
N SER A 16 -7.26 25.94 7.52
CA SER A 16 -8.49 26.49 8.10
C SER A 16 -9.15 25.42 8.96
N VAL A 17 -8.83 25.40 10.25
CA VAL A 17 -9.84 25.01 11.25
C VAL A 17 -10.97 26.01 11.04
N ILE A 18 -12.08 25.57 10.46
CA ILE A 18 -13.28 26.40 10.33
C ILE A 18 -13.93 26.40 11.72
N PRO A 19 -13.93 27.51 12.48
CA PRO A 19 -14.82 27.60 13.62
C PRO A 19 -16.25 27.57 13.06
N ALA A 20 -17.04 26.60 13.49
CA ALA A 20 -18.44 26.51 13.14
C ALA A 20 -19.16 27.76 13.66
N LYS A 21 -19.37 28.76 12.80
CA LYS A 21 -20.46 29.75 12.88
C LYS A 21 -20.50 30.66 11.65
N ALA A 22 -21.74 30.88 11.19
CA ALA A 22 -22.21 31.89 10.23
C ALA A 22 -22.02 31.62 8.72
N GLY A 23 -23.07 31.06 8.12
CA GLY A 23 -23.87 31.75 7.09
C GLY A 23 -23.27 32.11 5.72
N ILE A 24 -23.73 31.38 4.70
CA ILE A 24 -24.14 31.81 3.34
C ILE A 24 -23.07 32.45 2.40
N GLN A 25 -22.70 31.75 1.32
CA GLN A 25 -23.08 31.99 -0.09
C GLN A 25 -22.20 31.16 -1.04
N LYS A 26 -22.82 30.26 -1.82
CA LYS A 26 -22.17 29.58 -2.96
C LYS A 26 -21.95 30.59 -4.08
N LYS A 27 -20.69 30.86 -4.44
CA LYS A 27 -20.33 31.35 -5.78
C LYS A 27 -19.62 30.24 -6.54
N ASN A 28 -20.13 29.96 -7.73
CA ASN A 28 -19.49 29.11 -8.72
C ASN A 28 -18.44 29.97 -9.45
N SER A 29 -17.16 29.77 -9.16
CA SER A 29 -16.03 30.26 -9.98
C SER A 29 -15.05 29.10 -10.15
N GLY A 30 -14.97 28.59 -11.37
CA GLY A 30 -14.16 27.43 -11.71
C GLY A 30 -12.66 27.74 -11.70
N GLY A 31 -11.89 26.70 -11.41
CA GLY A 31 -10.50 26.53 -11.87
C GLY A 31 -9.41 27.23 -11.06
N ASP A 32 -9.59 28.49 -10.67
CA ASP A 32 -8.47 29.31 -10.20
C ASP A 32 -8.28 29.32 -8.67
N GLU A 33 -9.34 29.13 -7.87
CA GLU A 33 -9.27 29.16 -6.40
C GLU A 33 -8.54 27.96 -5.78
N VAL A 34 -8.41 26.84 -6.50
CA VAL A 34 -7.73 25.63 -5.99
C VAL A 34 -6.21 25.80 -6.00
N LYS A 35 -5.68 26.63 -6.91
CA LYS A 35 -4.23 26.93 -6.98
C LYS A 35 -3.76 27.76 -5.79
N ASP A 36 -4.61 28.64 -5.26
CA ASP A 36 -4.29 29.51 -4.11
C ASP A 36 -4.07 28.74 -2.79
N GLN A 37 -4.46 27.46 -2.73
CA GLN A 37 -4.31 26.63 -1.53
C GLN A 37 -3.15 25.63 -1.61
N LEU A 38 -2.42 25.59 -2.73
CA LEU A 38 -1.38 24.61 -3.01
C LEU A 38 -0.02 25.29 -3.11
N GLN A 39 0.84 25.05 -2.12
CA GLN A 39 2.20 25.57 -2.10
C GLN A 39 3.14 24.57 -2.77
N LEU A 40 4.01 25.06 -3.66
CA LEU A 40 5.04 24.25 -4.32
C LEU A 40 6.11 23.87 -3.29
N LEU A 41 6.43 22.58 -3.20
CA LEU A 41 7.46 22.07 -2.30
C LEU A 41 8.84 22.23 -2.96
N ASP A 42 9.58 23.27 -2.58
CA ASP A 42 10.86 23.65 -3.21
C ASP A 42 12.13 23.26 -2.44
N GLY A 43 12.02 22.61 -1.27
CA GLY A 43 13.16 22.22 -0.42
C GLY A 43 13.23 20.72 -0.12
N ASP A 44 14.46 20.19 0.03
CA ASP A 44 14.74 18.80 0.44
C ASP A 44 14.18 18.48 1.84
N ASP A 45 14.01 19.50 2.69
CA ASP A 45 13.62 19.38 4.09
C ASP A 45 12.11 19.07 4.31
N GLU A 46 11.26 19.18 3.28
CA GLU A 46 9.81 18.90 3.39
C GLU A 46 9.32 17.74 2.50
N LEU A 47 10.19 17.11 1.71
CA LEU A 47 9.80 15.92 0.95
C LEU A 47 9.57 14.75 1.92
N PRO A 48 8.44 14.01 1.80
CA PRO A 48 8.30 12.77 2.53
C PRO A 48 9.48 11.88 2.17
N LYS A 49 10.15 11.33 3.18
CA LYS A 49 11.39 10.57 3.03
C LYS A 49 11.26 9.55 1.90
N LEU A 50 11.94 9.80 0.78
CA LEU A 50 11.80 9.00 -0.42
C LEU A 50 12.50 7.65 -0.19
N ILE A 51 11.76 6.56 -0.29
CA ILE A 51 12.33 5.22 -0.22
C ILE A 51 12.81 4.86 -1.62
N THR A 52 14.11 4.67 -1.77
CA THR A 52 14.76 4.22 -3.00
C THR A 52 15.54 2.93 -2.72
N GLY A 53 15.85 2.17 -3.77
CA GLY A 53 16.67 0.99 -3.64
C GLY A 53 16.94 0.34 -4.99
N HIS A 54 17.92 -0.56 -5.01
CA HIS A 54 18.29 -1.34 -6.18
C HIS A 54 17.81 -2.77 -6.03
N ILE A 55 17.29 -3.33 -7.11
CA ILE A 55 16.88 -4.72 -7.19
C ILE A 55 18.01 -5.46 -7.88
N ASP A 56 18.50 -6.55 -7.27
CA ASP A 56 19.60 -7.33 -7.84
C ASP A 56 19.18 -7.95 -9.17
N LEU A 57 18.09 -8.72 -9.17
CA LEU A 57 17.61 -9.43 -10.34
C LEU A 57 16.08 -9.34 -10.46
N LEU A 58 15.60 -9.13 -11.68
CA LEU A 58 14.19 -9.16 -12.04
C LEU A 58 13.96 -10.12 -13.21
N GLN A 59 13.01 -11.04 -13.07
CA GLN A 59 12.71 -12.03 -14.10
C GLN A 59 11.22 -12.21 -14.30
N VAL A 60 10.79 -12.48 -15.53
CA VAL A 60 9.40 -12.84 -15.84
C VAL A 60 9.38 -14.33 -16.18
N ARG A 61 8.67 -15.12 -15.38
CA ARG A 61 8.55 -16.58 -15.55
C ARG A 61 7.10 -16.99 -15.28
N ASN A 62 6.53 -17.82 -16.16
CA ASN A 62 5.16 -18.35 -16.02
C ASN A 62 4.10 -17.27 -15.75
N GLY A 63 4.22 -16.09 -16.38
CA GLY A 63 3.29 -14.98 -16.21
C GLY A 63 3.39 -14.25 -14.85
N ALA A 64 4.42 -14.53 -14.05
CA ALA A 64 4.71 -13.85 -12.79
C ALA A 64 6.09 -13.16 -12.82
N ILE A 65 6.16 -12.02 -12.15
CA ILE A 65 7.39 -11.23 -11.97
C ILE A 65 8.09 -11.73 -10.71
N HIS A 66 9.30 -12.24 -10.87
CA HIS A 66 10.15 -12.74 -9.81
C HIS A 66 11.20 -11.67 -9.50
N ILE A 67 11.15 -11.16 -8.27
CA ILE A 67 12.16 -10.27 -7.70
C ILE A 67 13.11 -11.17 -6.90
N LEU A 68 14.37 -11.20 -7.30
CA LEU A 68 15.38 -12.07 -6.70
C LEU A 68 16.47 -11.23 -6.03
N ASP A 69 16.87 -11.63 -4.82
CA ASP A 69 17.94 -11.02 -4.01
C ASP A 69 18.99 -12.09 -3.70
N TYR A 70 20.25 -11.85 -4.07
CA TYR A 70 21.33 -12.82 -3.87
C TYR A 70 22.02 -12.56 -2.53
N LYS A 71 22.11 -13.59 -1.68
CA LYS A 71 22.64 -13.44 -0.30
C LYS A 71 23.98 -14.12 -0.04
N GLY A 72 24.63 -14.72 -1.04
CA GLY A 72 25.92 -15.42 -0.86
C GLY A 72 25.80 -16.60 0.12
N GLU A 73 26.84 -16.93 0.90
CA GLU A 73 26.93 -18.15 1.73
C GLU A 73 25.93 -18.29 2.91
N GLY A 74 24.85 -17.50 2.96
CA GLY A 74 23.95 -17.43 4.11
C GLY A 74 22.48 -17.17 3.79
N ALA A 75 21.94 -17.59 2.64
CA ALA A 75 20.53 -17.36 2.32
C ALA A 75 19.59 -17.99 3.35
N ALA A 76 19.94 -19.15 3.90
CA ALA A 76 19.15 -19.82 4.93
C ALA A 76 19.05 -19.04 6.26
N LYS A 77 20.07 -18.22 6.58
CA LYS A 77 20.08 -17.39 7.80
C LYS A 77 19.47 -16.00 7.56
N ALA A 78 19.51 -15.52 6.31
CA ALA A 78 18.93 -14.26 5.92
C ALA A 78 17.40 -14.35 5.82
N ARG A 79 16.70 -13.32 6.29
CA ARG A 79 15.25 -13.17 6.11
C ARG A 79 14.91 -11.81 5.49
N PRO A 80 15.26 -11.58 4.21
CA PRO A 80 15.06 -10.29 3.53
C PRO A 80 13.59 -10.04 3.12
N ILE A 81 12.63 -10.52 3.92
CA ILE A 81 11.19 -10.47 3.60
C ILE A 81 10.73 -9.03 3.46
N GLU A 82 11.13 -8.15 4.38
CA GLU A 82 10.72 -6.75 4.41
C GLU A 82 11.23 -5.98 3.18
N GLN A 83 12.52 -6.11 2.88
CA GLN A 83 13.17 -5.48 1.73
C GLN A 83 12.53 -5.92 0.41
N LEU A 84 12.39 -7.24 0.20
CA LEU A 84 11.77 -7.79 -0.99
C LEU A 84 10.29 -7.39 -1.12
N THR A 85 9.57 -7.25 0.01
CA THR A 85 8.18 -6.79 0.00
C THR A 85 8.08 -5.32 -0.40
N LEU A 86 9.00 -4.47 0.07
CA LEU A 86 9.05 -3.06 -0.33
C LEU A 86 9.34 -2.91 -1.83
N TYR A 87 10.23 -3.72 -2.39
CA TYR A 87 10.46 -3.73 -3.84
C TYR A 87 9.23 -4.14 -4.63
N ALA A 88 8.52 -5.20 -4.19
CA ALA A 88 7.27 -5.60 -4.84
C ALA A 88 6.20 -4.51 -4.78
N LEU A 89 6.08 -3.81 -3.65
CA LEU A 89 5.16 -2.68 -3.49
C LEU A 89 5.54 -1.50 -4.41
N ALA A 90 6.82 -1.16 -4.46
CA ALA A 90 7.33 -0.09 -5.31
C ALA A 90 7.10 -0.39 -6.80
N LEU A 91 7.44 -1.62 -7.25
CA LEU A 91 7.19 -2.04 -8.62
C LEU A 91 5.70 -2.13 -8.96
N SER A 92 4.88 -2.62 -8.04
CA SER A 92 3.42 -2.66 -8.22
C SER A 92 2.87 -1.25 -8.45
N ARG A 93 3.33 -0.26 -7.68
CA ARG A 93 2.91 1.13 -7.86
C ARG A 93 3.46 1.76 -9.15
N LEU A 94 4.70 1.48 -9.51
CA LEU A 94 5.37 2.03 -10.69
C LEU A 94 4.79 1.48 -12.00
N THR A 95 4.49 0.18 -12.03
CA THR A 95 4.00 -0.53 -13.23
C THR A 95 2.48 -0.62 -13.32
N GLY A 96 1.77 -0.37 -12.21
CA GLY A 96 0.32 -0.56 -12.11
C GLY A 96 -0.12 -2.03 -12.01
N LEU A 97 0.82 -2.98 -11.96
CA LEU A 97 0.51 -4.40 -11.80
C LEU A 97 0.12 -4.71 -10.37
N ARG A 98 -0.86 -5.62 -10.20
CA ARG A 98 -1.28 -6.06 -8.86
C ARG A 98 -0.20 -6.93 -8.21
N LEU A 99 -0.02 -6.81 -6.88
CA LEU A 99 0.88 -7.65 -6.07
C LEU A 99 0.70 -9.16 -6.29
N PHE A 100 -0.49 -9.58 -6.73
CA PHE A 100 -0.77 -10.97 -7.11
C PHE A 100 0.18 -11.52 -8.18
N HIS A 101 0.66 -10.68 -9.09
CA HIS A 101 1.58 -11.10 -10.16
C HIS A 101 3.04 -11.15 -9.73
N PHE A 102 3.36 -10.79 -8.48
CA PHE A 102 4.72 -10.74 -7.99
C PHE A 102 5.03 -11.95 -7.11
N LYS A 103 6.25 -12.44 -7.25
CA LYS A 103 6.90 -13.43 -6.40
C LYS A 103 8.24 -12.85 -5.97
N CYS A 104 8.58 -13.04 -4.71
CA CYS A 104 9.85 -12.59 -4.18
C CYS A 104 10.63 -13.81 -3.74
N ALA A 105 11.91 -13.85 -4.06
CA ALA A 105 12.77 -14.92 -3.62
C ALA A 105 14.16 -14.40 -3.25
N TRP A 106 14.82 -15.13 -2.38
CA TRP A 106 16.22 -14.94 -2.09
C TRP A 106 16.92 -16.29 -2.16
N PHE A 107 18.15 -16.27 -2.64
CA PHE A 107 18.85 -17.51 -2.97
C PHE A 107 20.35 -17.37 -2.79
N ASP A 108 20.99 -18.52 -2.68
CA ASP A 108 22.42 -18.69 -2.76
C ASP A 108 22.79 -19.82 -3.72
N GLU A 109 24.00 -20.35 -3.63
CA GLU A 109 24.48 -21.43 -4.50
C GLU A 109 23.76 -22.77 -4.26
N ASN A 110 23.20 -22.98 -3.07
CA ASN A 110 22.65 -24.25 -2.62
C ASN A 110 21.14 -24.18 -2.34
N ASP A 111 20.65 -23.03 -1.88
CA ASP A 111 19.30 -22.82 -1.37
C ASP A 111 18.53 -21.77 -2.17
N TYR A 112 17.25 -22.03 -2.40
CA TYR A 112 16.31 -21.08 -3.02
C TYR A 112 15.03 -21.00 -2.19
N PHE A 113 14.72 -19.79 -1.71
CA PHE A 113 13.53 -19.52 -0.91
C PHE A 113 12.62 -18.54 -1.62
N GLU A 114 11.33 -18.87 -1.75
CA GLU A 114 10.33 -18.04 -2.42
C GLU A 114 9.14 -17.76 -1.51
N PHE A 115 8.57 -16.56 -1.64
CA PHE A 115 7.30 -16.21 -1.03
C PHE A 115 6.48 -15.26 -1.90
N PHE A 116 5.20 -15.16 -1.55
CA PHE A 116 4.27 -14.22 -2.17
C PHE A 116 4.17 -12.95 -1.32
N PRO A 117 4.57 -11.77 -1.83
CA PRO A 117 4.50 -10.51 -1.09
C PRO A 117 3.06 -10.17 -0.69
N LEU A 118 2.08 -10.62 -1.48
CA LEU A 118 0.66 -10.47 -1.17
C LEU A 118 0.30 -11.02 0.22
N HIS A 119 0.83 -12.17 0.62
CA HIS A 119 0.51 -12.81 1.90
C HIS A 119 1.15 -12.10 3.10
N VAL A 120 2.25 -11.37 2.86
CA VAL A 120 2.93 -10.59 3.90
C VAL A 120 2.15 -9.30 4.17
N VAL A 121 1.68 -8.64 3.11
CA VAL A 121 0.92 -7.37 3.23
C VAL A 121 -0.51 -7.62 3.68
N TYR A 122 -1.20 -8.61 3.10
CA TYR A 122 -2.55 -8.95 3.49
C TYR A 122 -2.53 -10.11 4.47
N LYS A 123 -2.59 -9.77 5.76
CA LYS A 123 -2.91 -10.75 6.80
C LYS A 123 -4.27 -11.34 6.45
N ARG A 124 -4.33 -12.63 6.07
CA ARG A 124 -5.60 -13.35 5.87
C ARG A 124 -6.46 -13.05 7.08
N GLY A 125 -7.58 -12.38 6.87
CA GLY A 125 -8.42 -11.88 7.94
C GLY A 125 -8.61 -12.97 8.98
N ALA A 126 -8.34 -12.64 10.25
CA ALA A 126 -8.72 -13.49 11.36
C ALA A 126 -10.13 -13.99 11.06
N GLY A 127 -10.31 -15.32 11.02
CA GLY A 127 -11.59 -15.92 10.61
C GLY A 127 -12.75 -15.19 11.28
N ARG A 128 -13.85 -14.97 10.54
CA ARG A 128 -15.02 -14.22 11.01
C ARG A 128 -15.30 -14.58 12.47
N LYS A 129 -15.35 -13.57 13.37
CA LYS A 129 -15.60 -13.86 14.78
C LYS A 129 -16.97 -14.50 14.88
N ARG A 130 -17.02 -15.75 15.33
CA ARG A 130 -18.27 -16.47 15.57
C ARG A 130 -18.80 -16.06 16.93
N ILE A 131 -19.97 -15.43 16.96
CA ILE A 131 -20.67 -15.11 18.20
C ILE A 131 -21.74 -16.17 18.39
N LYS A 132 -21.75 -16.79 19.58
CA LYS A 132 -22.83 -17.69 20.00
C LYS A 132 -23.88 -16.86 20.74
N THR A 133 -25.10 -16.83 20.23
CA THR A 133 -26.27 -16.30 20.95
C THR A 133 -27.24 -17.45 21.24
N ILE A 134 -28.32 -17.17 21.97
CA ILE A 134 -29.35 -18.16 22.31
C ILE A 134 -30.00 -18.77 21.03
N GLU A 135 -30.03 -17.99 19.94
CA GLU A 135 -30.65 -18.36 18.67
C GLU A 135 -29.74 -19.17 17.74
N GLY A 136 -28.41 -19.12 17.93
CA GLY A 136 -27.46 -19.82 17.06
C GLY A 136 -26.08 -19.18 16.97
N VAL A 137 -25.29 -19.64 15.99
CA VAL A 137 -23.92 -19.15 15.75
C VAL A 137 -23.90 -18.21 14.55
N TYR A 138 -23.43 -16.98 14.75
CA TYR A 138 -23.38 -15.93 13.74
C TYR A 138 -21.94 -15.58 13.35
N ASN A 139 -21.71 -15.36 12.05
CA ASN A 139 -20.44 -14.87 11.52
C ASN A 139 -20.44 -13.34 11.49
N LEU A 140 -19.88 -12.68 12.51
CA LEU A 140 -19.86 -11.22 12.55
C LEU A 140 -18.67 -10.69 11.76
N ASN A 141 -18.90 -10.02 10.62
CA ASN A 141 -17.89 -9.25 9.88
C ASN A 141 -18.49 -8.33 8.80
N GLU A 142 -19.63 -7.70 9.07
CA GLU A 142 -20.28 -6.87 8.05
C GLU A 142 -20.39 -5.41 8.46
N LYS A 143 -20.13 -4.53 7.48
CA LYS A 143 -20.37 -3.09 7.55
C LYS A 143 -21.81 -2.87 8.02
N ILE A 144 -22.06 -1.81 8.82
CA ILE A 144 -23.38 -1.49 9.42
C ILE A 144 -24.55 -1.67 8.42
N ASN A 145 -24.34 -1.29 7.16
CA ASN A 145 -25.35 -1.35 6.09
C ASN A 145 -25.69 -2.77 5.57
N LYS A 146 -25.07 -3.84 6.10
CA LYS A 146 -25.32 -5.24 5.70
C LYS A 146 -25.88 -6.11 6.83
N ILE A 147 -26.03 -5.54 8.03
CA ILE A 147 -26.52 -6.24 9.23
C ILE A 147 -27.98 -6.69 9.10
N GLU A 148 -28.75 -6.11 8.17
CA GLU A 148 -30.19 -6.36 8.01
C GLU A 148 -30.55 -7.83 7.65
N ASN A 149 -29.59 -8.65 7.21
CA ASN A 149 -29.86 -10.03 6.78
C ASN A 149 -28.90 -11.08 7.39
N LEU A 150 -28.65 -11.02 8.69
CA LEU A 150 -27.91 -12.08 9.39
C LEU A 150 -28.83 -13.26 9.73
N ARG A 151 -28.61 -14.41 9.09
CA ARG A 151 -29.25 -15.68 9.46
C ARG A 151 -28.29 -16.52 10.33
N PRO A 152 -28.79 -17.25 11.33
CA PRO A 152 -27.97 -18.18 12.10
C PRO A 152 -27.45 -19.29 11.17
N MET A 153 -26.20 -19.72 11.40
CA MET A 153 -25.71 -20.93 10.73
C MET A 153 -26.33 -22.16 11.40
N ALA A 154 -26.77 -23.11 10.56
CA ALA A 154 -27.29 -24.41 10.97
C ALA A 154 -26.24 -25.23 11.75
#